data_AF-A0A932MPJ7-F1
#
_entry.id   AF-A0A932MPJ7-F1
#
_cell.length_a   1.000
_cell.length_b   1.000
_cell.length_c   1.000
_cell.angle_alpha   90.00
_cell.angle_beta   90.00
_cell.angle_gamma   90.00
#
_symmetry.space_group_name_H-M   'P 1'
#
loop_
_entity.id
_entity.type
_entity.pdbx_description
1 polymer ?
#
loop_
_entity_poly.entity_id
_entity_poly.type
_entity_poly.pdbx_seq_one_letter_code
_entity_poly.pdbx_strand_id
1 'polypeptide(L)'
;MACYLCLDEKATIKGDLRKTVHCRNCGDYEIGRDLIEDIPSKLRTDHVRRYLSYKVRQMQGGATRPILYTDTINALLENISYPRPREQADNLVRWLGNQLAQVDPAGWQEIGWPEGGSLIGALTKDGFYRIRDQLIHKDKLVEIEQVEKRKISLTFAGWERYEEIMRGYTEERLAFMAMPFDVPELEDMFKNWLKPAVDKTGFELRAVNEKPKAGLIDDRILVEIRRSRFLVAEVSDKNWNVSWEAGFAAGLGKPVFYLCEKSKFESGKGMFDTSHQHTVLWTANNFAAAMEELKAAIRNTLPTEAKMADG
;
A
#
# COMPACT_ATOMS: atom_id res chain seq x y z
N MET A 1 -6.69 17.08 -25.24
CA MET A 1 -7.02 15.64 -25.09
C MET A 1 -7.53 15.42 -23.68
N ALA A 2 -8.59 14.64 -23.51
CA ALA A 2 -9.13 14.32 -22.19
C ALA A 2 -8.28 13.28 -21.45
N CYS A 3 -8.45 13.18 -20.13
CA CYS A 3 -7.81 12.13 -19.33
C CYS A 3 -8.16 10.74 -19.88
N TYR A 4 -7.17 9.88 -20.09
CA TYR A 4 -7.37 8.53 -20.62
C TYR A 4 -8.24 7.61 -19.75
N LEU A 5 -8.43 7.92 -18.46
CA LEU A 5 -9.20 7.09 -17.53
C LEU A 5 -10.58 7.65 -17.23
N CYS A 6 -10.66 8.90 -16.77
CA CYS A 6 -11.93 9.51 -16.35
C CYS A 6 -12.59 10.37 -17.44
N LEU A 7 -11.91 10.55 -18.59
CA LEU A 7 -12.36 11.39 -19.71
C LEU A 7 -12.59 12.86 -19.37
N ASP A 8 -11.98 13.37 -18.29
CA ASP A 8 -12.02 14.80 -17.98
C ASP A 8 -11.21 15.61 -19.00
N GLU A 9 -11.89 16.50 -19.71
CA GLU A 9 -11.31 17.38 -20.74
C GLU A 9 -10.34 18.42 -20.16
N LYS A 10 -10.41 18.69 -18.85
CA LYS A 10 -9.50 19.63 -18.17
C LYS A 10 -8.14 19.03 -17.85
N ALA A 11 -7.91 17.75 -18.15
CA ALA A 11 -6.63 17.10 -17.92
C ALA A 11 -5.54 17.65 -18.85
N THR A 12 -4.32 17.77 -18.33
CA THR A 12 -3.14 18.16 -19.13
C THR A 12 -2.31 16.92 -19.46
N ILE A 13 -1.93 16.77 -20.73
CA ILE A 13 -1.17 15.61 -21.22
C ILE A 13 0.11 16.08 -21.91
N LYS A 14 1.26 15.54 -21.51
CA LYS A 14 2.58 15.87 -22.05
C LYS A 14 3.41 14.61 -22.33
N GLY A 15 4.52 14.73 -23.06
CA GLY A 15 5.44 13.63 -23.37
C GLY A 15 5.16 12.96 -24.73
N ASP A 16 6.12 12.20 -25.24
CA ASP A 16 6.04 11.57 -26.56
C ASP A 16 5.82 10.04 -26.48
N LEU A 17 6.87 9.29 -26.09
CA LEU A 17 6.82 7.83 -25.94
C LEU A 17 5.99 7.35 -24.72
N ARG A 18 6.08 8.10 -23.62
CA ARG A 18 5.20 7.96 -22.45
C ARG A 18 4.43 9.26 -22.28
N LYS A 19 3.13 9.15 -22.06
CA LYS A 19 2.29 10.32 -21.81
C LYS A 19 2.16 10.53 -20.30
N THR A 20 2.62 11.67 -19.82
CA THR A 20 2.33 12.15 -18.48
C THR A 20 0.97 12.82 -18.47
N VAL A 21 0.09 12.38 -17.57
CA VAL A 21 -1.27 12.89 -17.42
C VAL A 21 -1.38 13.56 -16.06
N HIS A 22 -1.81 14.82 -16.06
CA HIS A 22 -2.20 15.57 -14.87
C HIS A 22 -3.72 15.72 -14.90
N CYS A 23 -4.41 15.07 -13.96
CA CYS A 23 -5.86 15.09 -13.90
C CYS A 23 -6.35 15.37 -12.48
N ARG A 24 -7.27 16.32 -12.33
CA ARG A 24 -7.88 16.60 -11.02
C ARG A 24 -8.65 15.41 -10.45
N ASN A 25 -9.20 14.51 -11.27
CA ASN A 25 -9.95 13.35 -10.74
C ASN A 25 -9.05 12.14 -10.47
N CYS A 26 -8.24 11.73 -11.45
CA CYS A 26 -7.38 10.55 -11.32
C CYS A 26 -6.08 10.83 -10.54
N GLY A 27 -5.69 12.10 -10.47
CA GLY A 27 -4.35 12.53 -10.08
C GLY A 27 -3.33 12.44 -11.22
N ASP A 28 -2.07 12.47 -10.83
CA ASP A 28 -0.90 12.45 -11.69
C ASP A 28 -0.43 11.02 -11.98
N TYR A 29 -0.37 10.63 -13.26
CA TYR A 29 0.13 9.30 -13.67
C TYR A 29 0.82 9.34 -15.03
N GLU A 30 1.60 8.31 -15.33
CA GLU A 30 2.16 8.05 -16.66
C GLU A 30 1.47 6.86 -17.32
N ILE A 31 1.31 6.91 -18.63
CA ILE A 31 0.70 5.82 -19.40
C ILE A 31 1.57 5.47 -20.61
N GLY A 32 1.81 4.17 -20.79
CA GLY A 32 2.56 3.63 -21.93
C GLY A 32 1.76 3.67 -23.23
N ARG A 33 2.44 3.77 -24.37
CA ARG A 33 1.81 3.85 -25.71
C ARG A 33 0.84 2.69 -25.96
N ASP A 34 1.24 1.47 -25.66
CA ASP A 34 0.43 0.27 -25.92
C ASP A 34 -0.91 0.31 -25.17
N LEU A 35 -0.91 0.83 -23.94
CA LEU A 35 -2.14 0.98 -23.16
C LEU A 35 -3.03 2.12 -23.69
N ILE A 36 -2.47 3.17 -24.29
CA ILE A 36 -3.27 4.28 -24.83
C ILE A 36 -4.24 3.78 -25.92
N GLU A 37 -3.82 2.83 -26.74
CA GLU A 37 -4.64 2.27 -27.82
C GLU A 37 -5.71 1.30 -27.28
N ASP A 38 -5.38 0.52 -26.25
CA ASP A 38 -6.28 -0.50 -25.69
C ASP A 38 -7.23 0.04 -24.62
N ILE A 39 -6.86 1.10 -23.89
CA ILE A 39 -7.64 1.60 -22.74
C ILE A 39 -9.11 1.92 -23.08
N PRO A 40 -9.48 2.52 -24.24
CA PRO A 40 -10.89 2.79 -24.53
C PRO A 40 -11.75 1.52 -24.58
N SER A 41 -11.17 0.38 -25.03
CA SER A 41 -11.85 -0.92 -25.11
C SER A 41 -12.15 -1.51 -23.72
N LYS A 42 -11.32 -1.15 -22.73
CA LYS A 42 -11.42 -1.59 -21.33
C LYS A 42 -12.36 -0.72 -20.50
N LEU A 43 -12.55 0.56 -20.85
CA LEU A 43 -13.41 1.51 -20.11
C LEU A 43 -14.89 1.41 -20.48
N ARG A 44 -15.45 0.20 -20.42
CA ARG A 44 -16.80 -0.12 -20.94
C ARG A 44 -17.95 0.53 -20.16
N THR A 45 -17.73 0.86 -18.89
CA THR A 45 -18.76 1.44 -18.01
C THR A 45 -18.21 2.59 -17.19
N ASP A 46 -19.08 3.49 -16.71
CA ASP A 46 -18.64 4.57 -15.82
C ASP A 46 -18.02 4.02 -14.53
N HIS A 47 -18.58 2.94 -13.98
CA HIS A 47 -18.06 2.31 -12.76
C HIS A 47 -16.60 1.83 -12.93
N VAL A 48 -16.25 1.26 -14.08
CA VAL A 48 -14.86 0.85 -14.37
C VAL A 48 -13.94 2.06 -14.44
N ARG A 49 -14.37 3.15 -15.10
CA ARG A 49 -13.61 4.42 -15.12
C ARG A 49 -13.35 4.94 -13.71
N ARG A 50 -14.40 4.98 -12.87
CA ARG A 50 -14.30 5.43 -11.47
C ARG A 50 -13.38 4.56 -10.64
N TYR A 51 -13.49 3.25 -10.79
CA TYR A 51 -12.64 2.29 -10.11
C TYR A 51 -11.16 2.51 -10.43
N LEU A 52 -10.82 2.64 -11.73
CA LEU A 52 -9.45 2.88 -12.14
C LEU A 52 -8.94 4.24 -11.67
N SER A 53 -9.75 5.30 -11.73
CA SER A 53 -9.40 6.60 -11.14
C SER A 53 -9.08 6.49 -9.66
N TYR A 54 -9.86 5.71 -8.91
CA TYR A 54 -9.62 5.44 -7.49
C TYR A 54 -8.32 4.67 -7.25
N LYS A 55 -8.09 3.58 -7.98
CA LYS A 55 -6.87 2.78 -7.82
C LYS A 55 -5.61 3.58 -8.16
N VAL A 56 -5.65 4.40 -9.22
CA VAL A 56 -4.54 5.29 -9.56
C VAL A 56 -4.28 6.31 -8.45
N ARG A 57 -5.32 6.92 -7.86
CA ARG A 57 -5.14 7.80 -6.70
C ARG A 57 -4.49 7.11 -5.52
N GLN A 58 -4.84 5.86 -5.23
CA GLN A 58 -4.20 5.10 -4.15
C GLN A 58 -2.72 4.80 -4.43
N MET A 59 -2.33 4.66 -5.70
CA MET A 59 -0.92 4.44 -6.08
C MET A 59 -0.04 5.69 -5.89
N GLN A 60 -0.62 6.88 -5.77
CA GLN A 60 0.11 8.16 -5.72
C GLN A 60 0.70 8.51 -4.33
N GLY A 61 0.76 7.56 -3.40
CA GLY A 61 1.44 7.71 -2.10
C GLY A 61 2.96 7.42 -2.15
N GLY A 62 3.47 6.90 -3.26
CA GLY A 62 4.89 6.54 -3.42
C GLY A 62 5.81 7.71 -3.82
N ALA A 63 7.13 7.50 -3.72
CA ALA A 63 8.15 8.48 -4.12
C ALA A 63 8.16 8.82 -5.62
N THR A 64 7.55 7.95 -6.45
CA THR A 64 7.48 8.11 -7.90
C THR A 64 6.04 8.10 -8.39
N ARG A 65 5.80 8.82 -9.48
CA ARG A 65 4.51 8.85 -10.16
C ARG A 65 4.13 7.44 -10.65
N PRO A 66 2.88 6.99 -10.47
CA PRO A 66 2.45 5.68 -10.96
C PRO A 66 2.53 5.60 -12.49
N ILE A 67 3.03 4.48 -12.99
CA ILE A 67 3.14 4.19 -14.41
C ILE A 67 2.17 3.05 -14.74
N LEU A 68 1.27 3.30 -15.68
CA LEU A 68 0.23 2.36 -16.07
C LEU A 68 0.63 1.60 -17.33
N TYR A 69 0.67 0.28 -17.19
CA TYR A 69 0.86 -0.68 -18.25
C TYR A 69 -0.39 -1.54 -18.43
N THR A 70 -0.49 -2.20 -19.59
CA THR A 70 -1.62 -3.08 -19.94
C THR A 70 -1.83 -4.17 -18.89
N ASP A 71 -0.75 -4.80 -18.43
CA ASP A 71 -0.82 -5.86 -17.42
C ASP A 71 -1.34 -5.34 -16.07
N THR A 72 -0.92 -4.14 -15.66
CA THR A 72 -1.42 -3.49 -14.44
C THR A 72 -2.93 -3.27 -14.50
N ILE A 73 -3.43 -2.76 -15.64
CA ILE A 73 -4.86 -2.53 -15.81
C ILE A 73 -5.63 -3.85 -15.86
N ASN A 74 -5.14 -4.86 -16.58
CA ASN A 74 -5.77 -6.17 -16.64
C ASN A 74 -5.90 -6.79 -15.24
N ALA A 75 -4.81 -6.82 -14.46
CA ALA A 75 -4.82 -7.34 -13.10
C ALA A 75 -5.81 -6.61 -12.18
N LEU A 76 -5.92 -5.27 -12.31
CA LEU A 76 -6.90 -4.48 -11.57
C LEU A 76 -8.35 -4.81 -11.94
N LEU A 77 -8.60 -5.09 -13.23
CA LEU A 77 -9.95 -5.37 -13.76
C LEU A 77 -10.38 -6.83 -13.55
N GLU A 78 -9.45 -7.77 -13.44
CA GLU A 78 -9.75 -9.16 -13.07
C GLU A 78 -10.21 -9.28 -11.61
N ASN A 79 -9.63 -8.47 -10.72
CA ASN A 79 -9.89 -8.52 -9.28
C ASN A 79 -10.49 -7.21 -8.76
N ILE A 80 -11.63 -6.81 -9.35
CA ILE A 80 -12.32 -5.59 -8.92
C ILE A 80 -12.84 -5.77 -7.49
N SER A 81 -12.30 -4.96 -6.58
CA SER A 81 -12.76 -4.86 -5.20
C SER A 81 -12.98 -3.39 -4.83
N TYR A 82 -14.23 -3.07 -4.46
CA TYR A 82 -14.64 -1.72 -4.11
C TYR A 82 -14.52 -1.48 -2.60
N PRO A 83 -14.05 -0.29 -2.18
CA PRO A 83 -13.98 0.02 -0.76
C PRO A 83 -15.37 0.03 -0.14
N ARG A 84 -15.51 -0.58 1.03
CA ARG A 84 -16.77 -0.59 1.78
C ARG A 84 -17.10 0.82 2.29
N PRO A 85 -18.37 1.16 2.61
CA PRO A 85 -18.74 2.50 3.08
C PRO A 85 -17.87 3.03 4.23
N ARG A 86 -17.51 2.18 5.20
CA ARG A 86 -16.62 2.59 6.30
C ARG A 86 -15.20 2.90 5.83
N GLU A 87 -14.67 2.12 4.89
CA GLU A 87 -13.36 2.36 4.27
C GLU A 87 -13.37 3.64 3.42
N GLN A 88 -14.46 3.92 2.70
CA GLN A 88 -14.65 5.19 1.98
C GLN A 88 -14.65 6.38 2.94
N ALA A 89 -15.29 6.25 4.09
CA ALA A 89 -15.31 7.28 5.12
C ALA A 89 -13.91 7.52 5.71
N ASP A 90 -13.21 6.44 6.08
CA ASP A 90 -11.83 6.52 6.58
C ASP A 90 -10.87 7.09 5.52
N ASN A 91 -11.07 6.79 4.24
CA ASN A 91 -10.32 7.40 3.13
C ASN A 91 -10.50 8.91 3.06
N LEU A 92 -11.72 9.43 3.27
CA LEU A 92 -11.95 10.87 3.29
C LEU A 92 -11.27 11.54 4.48
N VAL A 93 -11.40 10.96 5.68
CA VAL A 93 -10.77 11.47 6.90
C VAL A 93 -9.25 11.48 6.74
N ARG A 94 -8.67 10.39 6.25
CA ARG A 94 -7.23 10.27 5.97
C ARG A 94 -6.74 11.32 5.00
N TRP A 95 -7.44 11.50 3.88
CA TRP A 95 -7.04 12.50 2.89
C TRP A 95 -7.10 13.91 3.47
N LEU A 96 -8.17 14.27 4.18
CA LEU A 96 -8.28 15.58 4.83
C LEU A 96 -7.15 15.81 5.82
N GLY A 97 -6.90 14.84 6.71
CA GLY A 97 -5.83 14.95 7.70
C GLY A 97 -4.46 15.10 7.05
N ASN A 98 -4.18 14.35 5.98
CA ASN A 98 -2.91 14.49 5.24
C ASN A 98 -2.74 15.86 4.59
N GLN A 99 -3.81 16.47 4.05
CA GLN A 99 -3.74 17.81 3.46
C GLN A 99 -3.58 18.89 4.54
N LEU A 100 -4.36 18.79 5.62
CA LEU A 100 -4.39 19.79 6.68
C LEU A 100 -3.13 19.74 7.55
N ALA A 101 -2.61 18.54 7.88
CA ALA A 101 -1.42 18.40 8.72
C ALA A 101 -0.15 18.98 8.08
N GLN A 102 -0.09 19.05 6.74
CA GLN A 102 1.05 19.62 6.02
C GLN A 102 1.03 21.15 5.95
N VAL A 103 -0.12 21.79 6.15
CA VAL A 103 -0.31 23.22 5.90
C VAL A 103 -0.87 23.93 7.15
N ASP A 104 -2.11 23.60 7.53
CA ASP A 104 -2.81 24.16 8.67
C ASP A 104 -3.89 23.17 9.17
N PRO A 105 -3.75 22.61 10.39
CA PRO A 105 -4.74 21.70 10.97
C PRO A 105 -6.15 22.29 11.14
N ALA A 106 -6.28 23.63 11.18
CA ALA A 106 -7.55 24.35 11.24
C ALA A 106 -8.03 24.85 9.86
N GLY A 107 -7.30 24.51 8.80
CA GLY A 107 -7.59 24.92 7.43
C GLY A 107 -8.83 24.25 6.84
N TRP A 108 -9.14 24.59 5.60
CA TRP A 108 -10.31 24.09 4.87
C TRP A 108 -9.91 23.52 3.51
N GLN A 109 -10.53 22.41 3.11
CA GLN A 109 -10.26 21.77 1.82
C GLN A 109 -11.51 21.76 0.94
N GLU A 110 -11.38 22.22 -0.30
CA GLU A 110 -12.47 22.15 -1.29
C GLU A 110 -12.48 20.76 -1.94
N ILE A 111 -13.60 20.05 -1.81
CA ILE A 111 -13.77 18.76 -2.48
C ILE A 111 -15.21 18.55 -2.92
N GLY A 112 -15.36 18.05 -4.14
CA GLY A 112 -16.66 17.76 -4.73
C GLY A 112 -16.61 16.59 -5.69
N TRP A 113 -17.77 16.25 -6.24
CA TRP A 113 -17.86 15.30 -7.35
C TRP A 113 -17.28 15.93 -8.64
N PRO A 114 -16.49 15.21 -9.45
CA PRO A 114 -16.15 13.78 -9.35
C PRO A 114 -14.90 13.44 -8.54
N GLU A 115 -14.07 14.44 -8.24
CA GLU A 115 -12.79 14.31 -7.57
C GLU A 115 -12.88 13.48 -6.27
N GLY A 116 -13.82 13.83 -5.39
CA GLY A 116 -14.02 13.14 -4.13
C GLY A 116 -14.49 11.69 -4.30
N GLY A 117 -15.19 11.37 -5.40
CA GLY A 117 -15.55 10.00 -5.74
C GLY A 117 -14.32 9.16 -6.05
N SER A 118 -13.41 9.68 -6.89
CA SER A 118 -12.13 9.05 -7.18
C SER A 118 -11.21 8.99 -5.96
N LEU A 119 -11.34 9.91 -5.01
CA LEU A 119 -10.55 9.87 -3.77
C LEU A 119 -10.94 8.70 -2.87
N ILE A 120 -12.24 8.56 -2.60
CA ILE A 120 -12.73 7.60 -1.60
C ILE A 120 -13.12 6.25 -2.19
N GLY A 121 -13.25 6.18 -3.52
CA GLY A 121 -13.73 4.99 -4.25
C GLY A 121 -15.25 4.91 -4.36
N ALA A 122 -15.95 6.04 -4.30
CA ALA A 122 -17.38 6.10 -4.56
C ALA A 122 -17.67 6.11 -6.07
N LEU A 123 -18.55 5.20 -6.50
CA LEU A 123 -18.88 5.01 -7.92
C LEU A 123 -19.91 5.99 -8.43
N THR A 124 -20.69 6.61 -7.55
CA THR A 124 -21.77 7.53 -7.90
C THR A 124 -21.69 8.82 -7.09
N LYS A 125 -22.24 9.89 -7.67
CA LYS A 125 -22.37 11.19 -7.02
C LYS A 125 -23.12 11.08 -5.69
N ASP A 126 -24.22 10.35 -5.67
CA ASP A 126 -25.03 10.15 -4.46
C ASP A 126 -24.28 9.32 -3.42
N GLY A 127 -23.52 8.30 -3.83
CA GLY A 127 -22.68 7.52 -2.93
C GLY A 127 -21.64 8.40 -2.22
N PHE A 128 -20.93 9.25 -2.97
CA PHE A 128 -19.96 10.19 -2.41
C PHE A 128 -20.61 11.13 -1.39
N TYR A 129 -21.71 11.78 -1.74
CA TYR A 129 -22.35 12.73 -0.85
C TYR A 129 -22.99 12.08 0.37
N ARG A 130 -23.49 10.84 0.28
CA ARG A 130 -23.96 10.07 1.44
C ARG A 130 -22.84 9.81 2.46
N ILE A 131 -21.65 9.43 2.00
CA ILE A 131 -20.50 9.24 2.91
C ILE A 131 -20.09 10.56 3.55
N ARG A 132 -19.99 11.63 2.76
CA ARG A 132 -19.68 12.98 3.27
C ARG A 132 -20.68 13.43 4.33
N ASP A 133 -21.97 13.31 4.04
CA ASP A 133 -23.04 13.79 4.92
C ASP A 133 -23.15 12.95 6.19
N GLN A 134 -22.84 11.65 6.13
CA GLN A 134 -22.69 10.79 7.31
C GLN A 134 -21.56 11.31 8.22
N LEU A 135 -20.38 11.59 7.65
CA LEU A 135 -19.22 12.10 8.40
C LEU A 135 -19.49 13.47 9.03
N ILE A 136 -20.29 14.32 8.36
CA ILE A 136 -20.65 15.65 8.86
C ILE A 136 -21.72 15.57 9.96
N HIS A 137 -22.85 14.92 9.68
CA HIS A 137 -24.05 15.07 10.51
C HIS A 137 -24.22 13.98 11.56
N LYS A 138 -23.69 12.78 11.34
CA LYS A 138 -23.87 11.64 12.24
C LYS A 138 -22.62 11.36 13.03
N ASP A 139 -21.50 11.15 12.35
CA ASP A 139 -20.24 10.79 13.00
C ASP A 139 -19.55 12.04 13.59
N LYS A 140 -19.89 13.24 13.07
CA LYS A 140 -19.32 14.53 13.46
C LYS A 140 -17.78 14.55 13.38
N LEU A 141 -17.22 13.83 12.42
CA LEU A 141 -15.78 13.78 12.18
C LEU A 141 -15.34 14.93 11.25
N VAL A 142 -16.22 15.32 10.34
CA VAL A 142 -15.97 16.37 9.35
C VAL A 142 -16.89 17.55 9.62
N GLU A 143 -16.42 18.76 9.40
CA GLU A 143 -17.25 19.96 9.39
C GLU A 143 -17.25 20.62 8.01
N ILE A 144 -18.27 21.43 7.73
CA ILE A 144 -18.50 22.06 6.42
C ILE A 144 -18.65 23.57 6.59
N GLU A 145 -17.99 24.32 5.71
CA GLU A 145 -18.05 25.79 5.70
C GLU A 145 -19.48 26.25 5.42
N GLN A 146 -20.03 27.10 6.31
CA GLN A 146 -21.44 27.49 6.28
C GLN A 146 -21.82 28.34 5.07
N VAL A 147 -20.86 29.11 4.52
CA VAL A 147 -21.10 30.10 3.46
C VAL A 147 -21.15 29.44 2.08
N GLU A 148 -20.08 28.76 1.67
CA GLU A 148 -19.97 28.19 0.33
C GLU A 148 -20.37 26.71 0.26
N LYS A 149 -20.45 26.00 1.40
CA LYS A 149 -20.78 24.56 1.53
C LYS A 149 -20.01 23.63 0.57
N ARG A 150 -18.83 24.07 0.13
CA ARG A 150 -17.92 23.30 -0.75
C ARG A 150 -16.62 22.93 -0.07
N LYS A 151 -16.29 23.62 1.02
CA LYS A 151 -15.11 23.35 1.82
C LYS A 151 -15.46 22.57 3.06
N ILE A 152 -14.62 21.60 3.38
CA ILE A 152 -14.75 20.76 4.57
C ILE A 152 -13.44 20.76 5.35
N SER A 153 -13.52 20.51 6.64
CA SER A 153 -12.37 20.35 7.53
C SER A 153 -12.57 19.19 8.50
N LEU A 154 -11.52 18.81 9.23
CA LEU A 154 -11.63 17.86 10.33
C LEU A 154 -12.03 18.58 11.61
N THR A 155 -13.02 18.03 12.30
CA THR A 155 -13.26 18.37 13.69
C THR A 155 -12.18 17.75 14.58
N PHE A 156 -12.16 18.08 15.87
CA PHE A 156 -11.26 17.42 16.82
C PHE A 156 -11.46 15.88 16.87
N ALA A 157 -12.72 15.41 16.86
CA ALA A 157 -13.02 13.98 16.75
C ALA A 157 -12.55 13.39 15.41
N GLY A 158 -12.60 14.18 14.34
CA GLY A 158 -12.02 13.84 13.05
C GLY A 158 -10.50 13.65 13.11
N TRP A 159 -9.80 14.50 13.85
CA TRP A 159 -8.37 14.37 14.12
C TRP A 159 -8.03 13.15 14.96
N GLU A 160 -8.80 12.85 16.00
CA GLU A 160 -8.64 11.60 16.78
C GLU A 160 -8.79 10.38 15.87
N ARG A 161 -9.84 10.35 15.02
CA ARG A 161 -10.03 9.28 14.05
C ARG A 161 -8.90 9.21 13.03
N TYR A 162 -8.41 10.35 12.56
CA TYR A 162 -7.25 10.42 11.68
C TYR A 162 -6.03 9.79 12.34
N GLU A 163 -5.72 10.14 13.59
CA GLU A 163 -4.61 9.54 14.32
C GLU A 163 -4.78 8.03 14.54
N GLU A 164 -5.98 7.55 14.84
CA GLU A 164 -6.27 6.11 14.92
C GLU A 164 -5.98 5.40 13.61
N ILE A 165 -6.46 5.97 12.49
CA ILE A 165 -6.22 5.45 11.14
C ILE A 165 -4.70 5.43 10.91
N MET A 166 -3.99 6.52 11.18
CA MET A 166 -2.56 6.64 10.97
C MET A 166 -1.71 5.75 11.89
N ARG A 167 -2.17 5.46 13.13
CA ARG A 167 -1.51 4.49 14.03
C ARG A 167 -1.61 3.05 13.53
N GLY A 168 -2.71 2.71 12.84
CA GLY A 168 -2.84 1.45 12.11
C GLY A 168 -2.21 1.48 10.70
N TYR A 169 -1.94 2.69 10.20
CA TYR A 169 -1.31 2.93 8.91
C TYR A 169 0.20 2.72 9.06
N THR A 170 0.56 1.48 8.87
CA THR A 170 1.79 1.07 8.20
C THR A 170 2.43 2.21 7.39
N GLU A 171 3.70 2.54 7.59
CA GLU A 171 4.43 3.31 6.58
C GLU A 171 4.40 2.48 5.29
N GLU A 172 3.71 2.95 4.25
CA GLU A 172 3.29 2.18 3.05
C GLU A 172 4.42 1.40 2.34
N ARG A 173 5.67 1.71 2.69
CA ARG A 173 6.88 1.21 2.08
C ARG A 173 7.81 0.49 3.05
N LEU A 174 7.46 0.28 4.32
CA LEU A 174 8.31 -0.49 5.24
C LEU A 174 7.96 -1.98 5.21
N ALA A 175 8.97 -2.83 5.32
CA ALA A 175 8.86 -4.25 5.61
C ALA A 175 9.70 -4.59 6.85
N PHE A 176 9.26 -5.55 7.64
CA PHE A 176 10.00 -6.00 8.83
C PHE A 176 10.62 -7.36 8.58
N MET A 177 11.89 -7.52 8.95
CA MET A 177 12.59 -8.79 8.97
C MET A 177 12.59 -9.36 10.39
N ALA A 178 11.92 -10.50 10.56
CA ALA A 178 11.99 -11.34 11.74
C ALA A 178 13.04 -12.43 11.50
N MET A 179 14.15 -12.40 12.24
CA MET A 179 15.21 -13.39 12.13
C MET A 179 15.92 -13.59 13.48
N PRO A 180 16.54 -14.76 13.72
CA PRO A 180 17.40 -14.96 14.87
C PRO A 180 18.49 -13.90 15.00
N PHE A 181 18.74 -13.44 16.23
CA PHE A 181 19.86 -12.56 16.55
C PHE A 181 21.18 -13.32 16.52
N ASP A 182 22.28 -12.59 16.27
CA ASP A 182 23.65 -13.09 16.38
C ASP A 182 23.98 -14.31 15.49
N VAL A 183 23.34 -14.43 14.33
CA VAL A 183 23.66 -15.43 13.31
C VAL A 183 24.33 -14.75 12.10
N PRO A 184 25.67 -14.80 11.97
CA PRO A 184 26.40 -14.04 10.94
C PRO A 184 25.96 -14.33 9.51
N GLU A 185 25.61 -15.58 9.20
CA GLU A 185 25.11 -15.97 7.88
C GLU A 185 23.77 -15.29 7.55
N LEU A 186 22.87 -15.18 8.53
CA LEU A 186 21.59 -14.50 8.35
C LEU A 186 21.76 -12.98 8.29
N GLU A 187 22.73 -12.41 9.00
CA GLU A 187 23.07 -11.00 8.85
C GLU A 187 23.64 -10.67 7.48
N ASP A 188 24.50 -11.53 6.94
CA ASP A 188 25.04 -11.40 5.58
C ASP A 188 23.94 -11.53 4.54
N MET A 189 23.09 -12.56 4.66
CA MET A 189 21.90 -12.75 3.81
C MET A 189 20.97 -11.53 3.89
N PHE A 190 20.73 -11.01 5.09
CA PHE A 190 19.90 -9.83 5.31
C PHE A 190 20.45 -8.60 4.57
N LYS A 191 21.72 -8.26 4.80
CA LYS A 191 22.36 -7.05 4.25
C LYS A 191 22.57 -7.13 2.74
N ASN A 192 23.07 -8.26 2.24
CA ASN A 192 23.55 -8.38 0.87
C ASN A 192 22.53 -8.95 -0.12
N TRP A 193 21.49 -9.64 0.37
CA TRP A 193 20.51 -10.29 -0.51
C TRP A 193 19.08 -9.80 -0.25
N LEU A 194 18.60 -9.87 0.99
CA LEU A 194 17.21 -9.53 1.32
C LEU A 194 16.92 -8.04 1.17
N LYS A 195 17.75 -7.16 1.74
CA LYS A 195 17.54 -5.71 1.63
C LYS A 195 17.51 -5.26 0.16
N PRO A 196 18.48 -5.61 -0.71
CA PRO A 196 18.41 -5.26 -2.13
C PRO A 196 17.23 -5.86 -2.87
N ALA A 197 16.84 -7.11 -2.56
CA ALA A 197 15.70 -7.76 -3.20
C ALA A 197 14.37 -7.07 -2.86
N VAL A 198 14.16 -6.75 -1.57
CA VAL A 198 12.94 -6.07 -1.12
C VAL A 198 12.91 -4.62 -1.62
N ASP A 199 14.06 -3.92 -1.67
CA ASP A 199 14.16 -2.57 -2.24
C ASP A 199 13.69 -2.51 -3.71
N LYS A 200 14.04 -3.52 -4.52
CA LYS A 200 13.56 -3.68 -5.91
C LYS A 200 12.05 -3.90 -6.04
N THR A 201 11.37 -4.24 -4.94
CA THR A 201 9.90 -4.28 -4.88
C THR A 201 9.30 -2.96 -4.41
N GLY A 202 10.12 -1.94 -4.17
CA GLY A 202 9.72 -0.63 -3.70
C GLY A 202 9.38 -0.61 -2.20
N PHE A 203 10.03 -1.46 -1.40
CA PHE A 203 9.89 -1.45 0.06
C PHE A 203 11.27 -1.41 0.74
N GLU A 204 11.37 -0.71 1.86
CA GLU A 204 12.54 -0.71 2.73
C GLU A 204 12.39 -1.84 3.77
N LEU A 205 13.31 -2.81 3.75
CA LEU A 205 13.37 -3.87 4.74
C LEU A 205 14.22 -3.45 5.95
N ARG A 206 13.64 -3.55 7.16
CA ARG A 206 14.31 -3.24 8.43
C ARG A 206 14.34 -4.43 9.38
N ALA A 207 15.38 -4.50 10.19
CA ALA A 207 15.51 -5.40 11.34
C ALA A 207 15.91 -4.58 12.59
N VAL A 208 15.58 -5.07 13.78
CA VAL A 208 15.85 -4.32 15.04
C VAL A 208 17.35 -4.10 15.31
N ASN A 209 18.22 -4.92 14.74
CA ASN A 209 19.68 -4.86 14.94
C ASN A 209 20.34 -3.61 14.35
N GLU A 210 19.68 -2.85 13.47
CA GLU A 210 20.36 -1.77 12.76
C GLU A 210 20.59 -0.50 13.61
N LYS A 211 19.86 -0.30 14.72
CA LYS A 211 20.00 0.90 15.59
C LYS A 211 19.68 0.57 17.06
N PRO A 212 20.68 0.44 17.95
CA PRO A 212 20.45 0.38 19.39
C PRO A 212 19.79 1.69 19.86
N LYS A 213 18.65 1.59 20.55
CA LYS A 213 17.96 2.70 21.24
C LYS A 213 17.57 2.21 22.63
N ALA A 214 17.49 3.12 23.59
CA ALA A 214 17.00 2.81 24.95
C ALA A 214 15.54 2.31 24.92
N GLY A 215 15.21 1.32 25.76
CA GLY A 215 13.88 0.71 25.87
C GLY A 215 13.90 -0.83 25.80
N LEU A 216 12.75 -1.48 26.04
CA LEU A 216 12.59 -2.92 25.87
C LEU A 216 12.59 -3.27 24.37
N ILE A 217 13.36 -4.30 23.99
CA ILE A 217 13.52 -4.69 22.58
C ILE A 217 12.19 -5.19 22.00
N ASP A 218 11.38 -5.87 22.81
CA ASP A 218 10.09 -6.44 22.42
C ASP A 218 9.07 -5.36 22.03
N ASP A 219 8.98 -4.27 22.80
CA ASP A 219 8.11 -3.13 22.48
C ASP A 219 8.50 -2.49 21.15
N ARG A 220 9.80 -2.44 20.86
CA ARG A 220 10.31 -1.91 19.58
C ARG A 220 9.96 -2.85 18.43
N ILE A 221 10.12 -4.15 18.60
CA ILE A 221 9.71 -5.16 17.61
C ILE A 221 8.22 -5.00 17.30
N LEU A 222 7.36 -4.90 18.31
CA LEU A 222 5.92 -4.68 18.14
C LEU A 222 5.60 -3.39 17.37
N VAL A 223 6.28 -2.29 17.68
CA VAL A 223 6.11 -1.01 16.98
C VAL A 223 6.54 -1.11 15.52
N GLU A 224 7.70 -1.72 15.23
CA GLU A 224 8.19 -1.88 13.86
C GLU A 224 7.26 -2.82 13.07
N ILE A 225 6.80 -3.94 13.63
CA ILE A 225 5.83 -4.84 12.97
C ILE A 225 4.52 -4.10 12.66
N ARG A 226 4.00 -3.28 13.59
CA ARG A 226 2.80 -2.46 13.36
C ARG A 226 3.00 -1.48 12.21
N ARG A 227 4.19 -0.87 12.10
CA ARG A 227 4.55 0.08 11.04
C ARG A 227 4.88 -0.56 9.70
N SER A 228 5.19 -1.86 9.65
CA SER A 228 5.60 -2.57 8.42
C SER A 228 4.44 -3.21 7.66
N ARG A 229 4.45 -3.12 6.32
CA ARG A 229 3.34 -3.52 5.44
C ARG A 229 3.16 -5.01 5.38
N PHE A 230 4.27 -5.71 5.46
CA PHE A 230 4.40 -7.15 5.54
C PHE A 230 5.62 -7.50 6.38
N LEU A 231 5.71 -8.77 6.73
CA LEU A 231 6.81 -9.34 7.47
C LEU A 231 7.51 -10.40 6.62
N VAL A 232 8.84 -10.43 6.69
CA VAL A 232 9.67 -11.51 6.16
C VAL A 232 10.21 -12.28 7.36
N ALA A 233 9.96 -13.59 7.45
CA ALA A 233 10.31 -14.43 8.60
C ALA A 233 11.32 -15.51 8.20
N GLU A 234 12.50 -15.52 8.83
CA GLU A 234 13.49 -16.59 8.69
C GLU A 234 13.28 -17.65 9.78
N VAL A 235 12.88 -18.86 9.37
CA VAL A 235 12.30 -19.86 10.27
C VAL A 235 13.07 -21.17 10.30
N SER A 236 14.34 -21.16 9.89
CA SER A 236 15.20 -22.35 9.77
C SER A 236 15.36 -23.15 11.06
N ASP A 237 15.45 -22.47 12.21
CA ASP A 237 15.84 -23.10 13.49
C ASP A 237 14.70 -23.18 14.53
N LYS A 238 13.43 -23.09 14.11
CA LYS A 238 12.26 -23.06 15.03
C LYS A 238 12.39 -22.01 16.13
N ASN A 239 12.91 -20.83 15.78
CA ASN A 239 13.03 -19.74 16.73
C ASN A 239 11.63 -19.29 17.18
N TRP A 240 11.35 -19.45 18.48
CA TRP A 240 10.06 -19.11 19.08
C TRP A 240 9.73 -17.62 18.95
N ASN A 241 10.74 -16.75 19.03
CA ASN A 241 10.54 -15.31 18.89
C ASN A 241 10.10 -14.98 17.47
N VAL A 242 10.79 -15.52 16.45
CA VAL A 242 10.39 -15.33 15.04
C VAL A 242 8.99 -15.87 14.78
N SER A 243 8.66 -17.04 15.35
CA SER A 243 7.33 -17.64 15.20
C SER A 243 6.23 -16.76 15.83
N TRP A 244 6.52 -16.17 17.00
CA TRP A 244 5.61 -15.24 17.65
C TRP A 244 5.44 -13.93 16.87
N GLU A 245 6.54 -13.36 16.35
CA GLU A 245 6.52 -12.15 15.51
C GLU A 245 5.71 -12.37 14.22
N ALA A 246 5.90 -13.52 13.56
CA ALA A 246 5.13 -13.92 12.39
C ALA A 246 3.64 -14.09 12.72
N GLY A 247 3.32 -14.76 13.83
CA GLY A 247 1.95 -14.92 14.31
C GLY A 247 1.29 -13.58 14.65
N PHE A 248 2.03 -12.65 15.26
CA PHE A 248 1.54 -11.31 15.56
C PHE A 248 1.25 -10.50 14.29
N ALA A 249 2.15 -10.52 13.30
CA ALA A 249 1.93 -9.87 12.01
C ALA A 249 0.70 -10.46 11.27
N ALA A 250 0.58 -11.79 11.24
CA ALA A 250 -0.57 -12.47 10.66
C ALA A 250 -1.88 -12.11 11.39
N GLY A 251 -1.87 -12.03 12.73
CA GLY A 251 -3.01 -11.59 13.54
C GLY A 251 -3.44 -10.14 13.27
N LEU A 252 -2.53 -9.28 12.81
CA LEU A 252 -2.82 -7.93 12.33
C LEU A 252 -3.31 -7.88 10.87
N GLY A 253 -3.43 -9.03 10.20
CA GLY A 253 -3.81 -9.12 8.78
C GLY A 253 -2.71 -8.69 7.80
N LYS A 254 -1.45 -8.65 8.25
CA LYS A 254 -0.31 -8.32 7.38
C LYS A 254 0.20 -9.59 6.69
N PRO A 255 0.54 -9.55 5.39
CA PRO A 255 1.17 -10.69 4.73
C PRO A 255 2.49 -11.08 5.43
N VAL A 256 2.74 -12.38 5.49
CA VAL A 256 3.99 -12.95 6.02
C VAL A 256 4.64 -13.80 4.94
N PHE A 257 5.87 -13.45 4.57
CA PHE A 257 6.69 -14.19 3.62
C PHE A 257 7.72 -15.00 4.39
N TYR A 258 7.64 -16.33 4.28
CA TYR A 258 8.53 -17.22 5.01
C TYR A 258 9.76 -17.59 4.20
N LEU A 259 10.91 -17.59 4.86
CA LEU A 259 12.20 -18.05 4.38
C LEU A 259 12.64 -19.24 5.24
N CYS A 260 13.11 -20.31 4.60
CA CYS A 260 13.66 -21.45 5.32
C CYS A 260 14.83 -22.06 4.56
N GLU A 261 15.88 -22.43 5.29
CA GLU A 261 16.99 -23.20 4.77
C GLU A 261 16.45 -24.55 4.30
N LYS A 262 16.72 -24.90 3.05
CA LYS A 262 16.16 -26.08 2.40
C LYS A 262 16.38 -27.37 3.19
N SER A 263 17.57 -27.56 3.76
CA SER A 263 17.93 -28.75 4.55
C SER A 263 17.08 -28.85 5.84
N LYS A 264 16.77 -27.72 6.46
CA LYS A 264 15.95 -27.62 7.68
C LYS A 264 14.49 -27.87 7.36
N PHE A 265 14.00 -27.31 6.25
CA PHE A 265 12.66 -27.54 5.75
C PHE A 265 12.40 -29.04 5.49
N GLU A 266 13.29 -29.68 4.72
CA GLU A 266 13.16 -31.11 4.35
C GLU A 266 13.27 -32.05 5.55
N SER A 267 14.04 -31.69 6.58
CA SER A 267 14.21 -32.51 7.78
C SER A 267 13.04 -32.41 8.78
N GLY A 268 11.97 -31.67 8.46
CA GLY A 268 10.88 -31.37 9.41
C GLY A 268 11.33 -30.49 10.59
N LYS A 269 12.53 -29.90 10.47
CA LYS A 269 13.08 -28.95 11.43
C LYS A 269 12.70 -27.51 11.08
N GLY A 270 12.18 -27.24 9.90
CA GLY A 270 11.55 -25.97 9.55
C GLY A 270 10.15 -25.86 10.16
N MET A 271 9.98 -24.87 11.06
CA MET A 271 8.73 -24.26 11.54
C MET A 271 7.60 -25.12 12.15
N PHE A 272 6.78 -24.45 12.97
CA PHE A 272 5.43 -24.84 13.45
C PHE A 272 4.43 -24.90 12.26
N ASP A 273 3.19 -25.35 12.45
CA ASP A 273 2.16 -25.69 11.43
C ASP A 273 1.91 -24.63 10.31
N THR A 274 2.86 -24.52 9.38
CA THR A 274 2.87 -23.60 8.24
C THR A 274 3.27 -24.33 6.96
N SER A 275 3.32 -25.67 6.97
CA SER A 275 3.66 -26.49 5.79
C SER A 275 2.70 -26.25 4.61
N HIS A 276 1.54 -25.66 4.88
CA HIS A 276 0.56 -25.24 3.89
C HIS A 276 0.76 -23.81 3.36
N GLN A 277 1.71 -23.06 3.93
CA GLN A 277 2.02 -21.68 3.53
C GLN A 277 3.24 -21.68 2.60
N HIS A 278 3.15 -20.88 1.54
CA HIS A 278 4.25 -20.72 0.59
C HIS A 278 5.51 -20.25 1.33
N THR A 279 6.59 -21.02 1.20
CA THR A 279 7.88 -20.78 1.85
C THR A 279 8.96 -20.72 0.78
N VAL A 280 9.69 -19.62 0.75
CA VAL A 280 10.83 -19.44 -0.15
C VAL A 280 12.03 -20.19 0.44
N LEU A 281 12.55 -21.16 -0.31
CA LEU A 281 13.61 -22.05 0.16
C LEU A 281 15.00 -21.55 -0.27
N TRP A 282 15.91 -21.42 0.69
CA TRP A 282 17.27 -20.95 0.45
C TRP A 282 18.35 -21.96 0.86
N THR A 283 19.55 -21.76 0.33
CA THR A 283 20.82 -22.47 0.53
C THR A 283 21.94 -21.47 0.20
N ALA A 284 23.15 -21.71 0.70
CA ALA A 284 24.29 -20.83 0.40
C ALA A 284 24.56 -20.59 -1.11
N ASN A 285 24.15 -21.53 -1.98
CA ASN A 285 24.42 -21.46 -3.42
C ASN A 285 23.23 -20.99 -4.28
N ASN A 286 22.06 -20.71 -3.68
CA ASN A 286 20.85 -20.35 -4.45
C ASN A 286 20.20 -19.03 -4.01
N PHE A 287 20.88 -18.18 -3.26
CA PHE A 287 20.31 -16.92 -2.78
C PHE A 287 19.70 -16.08 -3.91
N ALA A 288 20.36 -15.99 -5.06
CA ALA A 288 19.83 -15.25 -6.21
C ALA A 288 18.44 -15.75 -6.65
N ALA A 289 18.27 -17.06 -6.76
CA ALA A 289 16.99 -17.67 -7.14
C ALA A 289 15.93 -17.46 -6.05
N ALA A 290 16.29 -17.64 -4.78
CA ALA A 290 15.41 -17.39 -3.65
C ALA A 290 14.95 -15.92 -3.59
N MET A 291 15.83 -14.96 -3.90
CA MET A 291 15.47 -13.54 -3.94
C MET A 291 14.52 -13.22 -5.10
N GLU A 292 14.70 -13.82 -6.27
CA GLU A 292 13.73 -13.68 -7.37
C GLU A 292 12.35 -14.22 -7.01
N GLU A 293 12.29 -15.37 -6.33
CA GLU A 293 11.05 -15.95 -5.83
C GLU A 293 10.38 -15.05 -4.78
N LEU A 294 11.15 -14.53 -3.81
CA LEU A 294 10.66 -13.60 -2.80
C LEU A 294 10.08 -12.33 -3.45
N LYS A 295 10.78 -11.74 -4.42
CA LYS A 295 10.28 -10.57 -5.16
C LYS A 295 8.97 -10.88 -5.89
N ALA A 296 8.88 -12.03 -6.54
CA ALA A 296 7.67 -12.45 -7.23
C ALA A 296 6.51 -12.64 -6.25
N ALA A 297 6.75 -13.29 -5.10
CA ALA A 297 5.75 -13.47 -4.04
C ALA A 297 5.24 -12.12 -3.51
N ILE A 298 6.13 -11.16 -3.24
CA ILE A 298 5.77 -9.80 -2.81
C ILE A 298 4.91 -9.11 -3.88
N ARG A 299 5.34 -9.11 -5.14
CA ARG A 299 4.64 -8.48 -6.27
C ARG A 299 3.25 -9.08 -6.51
N ASN A 300 3.12 -10.40 -6.43
CA ASN A 300 1.85 -11.09 -6.61
C ASN A 300 0.88 -10.84 -5.44
N THR A 301 1.40 -10.67 -4.23
CA THR A 301 0.59 -10.41 -3.03
C THR A 301 0.17 -8.95 -2.93
N LEU A 302 1.03 -8.03 -3.35
CA LEU A 302 0.85 -6.58 -3.23
C LEU A 302 0.96 -5.87 -4.59
N PRO A 303 0.19 -6.26 -5.63
CA PRO A 303 0.40 -5.80 -7.02
C PRO A 303 0.12 -4.30 -7.23
N THR A 304 -0.64 -3.68 -6.33
CA THR A 304 -0.96 -2.24 -6.37
C THR A 304 0.02 -1.37 -5.58
N GLU A 305 0.88 -2.00 -4.79
CA GLU A 305 1.81 -1.32 -3.88
C GLU A 305 3.25 -1.57 -4.33
N ALA A 306 3.59 -2.81 -4.69
CA ALA A 306 4.92 -3.21 -5.13
C ALA A 306 5.33 -2.59 -6.48
N LYS A 307 6.61 -2.26 -6.61
CA LYS A 307 7.24 -1.97 -7.89
C LYS A 307 7.34 -3.26 -8.69
N MET A 308 6.69 -3.31 -9.85
CA MET A 308 6.58 -4.53 -10.66
C MET A 308 7.82 -4.82 -11.51
N ALA A 309 8.74 -3.87 -11.64
CA ALA A 309 9.99 -4.01 -12.38
C ALA A 309 11.18 -3.51 -11.55
N ASP A 310 12.35 -4.12 -11.74
CA ASP A 310 13.57 -3.85 -10.97
C ASP A 310 14.24 -2.49 -11.26
N GLY A 311 13.74 -1.70 -12.23
CA GLY A 311 14.40 -0.49 -12.74
C GLY A 311 14.25 0.73 -11.86
#